data_AF-A0A522NCQ2-F1
#
_entry.id   AF-A0A522NCQ2-F1
#
_cell.length_a   1.000
_cell.length_b   1.000
_cell.length_c   1.000
_cell.angle_alpha   90.00
_cell.angle_beta   90.00
_cell.angle_gamma   90.00
#
_symmetry.space_group_name_H-M   'P 1'
#
loop_
_entity.id
_entity.type
_entity.pdbx_description
1 polymer ?
#
loop_
_entity_poly.entity_id
_entity_poly.type
_entity_poly.pdbx_seq_one_letter_code
_entity_poly.pdbx_strand_id
1 'polypeptide(L)' 'MAARFSYGGQALMEGVLMRGRDAIAVAIRAPDGEIVWAAEPLTSFLHRSRYARAPFVRGLVVLYETLVIG' A
#
# COMPACT_ATOMS: atom_id res chain seq x y z
N MET A 1 -20.99 -16.86 -1.90
CA MET A 1 -19.88 -17.16 -2.82
C MET A 1 -18.67 -16.34 -2.39
N ALA A 2 -17.62 -16.95 -1.88
CA ALA A 2 -16.41 -16.21 -1.46
C ALA A 2 -15.79 -15.53 -2.69
N ALA A 3 -15.58 -14.22 -2.62
CA ALA A 3 -15.00 -13.46 -3.73
C ALA A 3 -13.60 -14.01 -4.03
N ARG A 4 -13.41 -14.57 -5.23
CA ARG A 4 -12.11 -15.08 -5.71
C ARG A 4 -11.13 -13.92 -5.75
N PHE A 5 -10.15 -13.95 -4.85
CA PHE A 5 -9.08 -12.94 -4.82
C PHE A 5 -7.92 -13.42 -5.68
N SER A 6 -7.46 -12.58 -6.59
CA SER A 6 -6.26 -12.86 -7.36
C SER A 6 -5.06 -12.27 -6.66
N TYR A 7 -4.11 -13.12 -6.27
CA TYR A 7 -2.78 -12.68 -5.89
C TYR A 7 -2.02 -12.31 -7.16
N GLY A 8 -1.40 -11.15 -7.16
CA GLY A 8 -0.65 -10.64 -8.30
C GLY A 8 0.56 -9.86 -7.84
N GLY A 9 1.50 -9.62 -8.73
CA GLY A 9 2.76 -9.01 -8.36
C GLY A 9 3.54 -8.49 -9.53
N GLN A 10 4.68 -7.89 -9.23
CA GLN A 10 5.63 -7.36 -10.20
C GLN A 10 6.99 -8.02 -9.98
N ALA A 11 7.68 -8.33 -11.07
CA ALA A 11 9.09 -8.68 -11.03
C ALA A 11 9.92 -7.40 -10.86
N LEU A 12 10.78 -7.37 -9.85
CA LEU A 12 11.76 -6.31 -9.64
C LEU A 12 13.11 -6.80 -10.18
N MET A 13 14.04 -5.88 -10.45
CA MET A 13 15.38 -6.19 -10.98
C MET A 13 16.09 -7.28 -10.16
N GLU A 14 15.96 -7.24 -8.83
CA GLU A 14 16.64 -8.14 -7.90
C GLU A 14 15.66 -8.82 -6.93
N GLY A 15 14.39 -8.96 -7.32
CA GLY A 15 13.37 -9.38 -6.38
C GLY A 15 11.97 -9.51 -6.93
N VAL A 16 11.02 -9.67 -6.02
CA VAL A 16 9.59 -9.81 -6.33
C VAL A 16 8.77 -8.95 -5.39
N LEU A 17 7.75 -8.30 -5.95
CA LEU A 17 6.70 -7.61 -5.22
C LEU A 17 5.41 -8.39 -5.38
N MET A 18 4.80 -8.83 -4.28
CA MET A 18 3.53 -9.55 -4.27
C MET A 18 2.46 -8.74 -3.52
N ARG A 19 1.29 -8.57 -4.15
CA ARG A 19 0.13 -7.90 -3.58
C ARG A 19 -0.99 -8.90 -3.36
N GLY A 20 -1.32 -9.13 -2.09
CA GLY A 20 -2.48 -9.87 -1.66
C GLY A 20 -3.68 -8.97 -1.37
N ARG A 21 -4.71 -9.58 -0.77
CA ARG A 21 -5.96 -8.90 -0.39
C ARG A 21 -5.73 -7.88 0.71
N ASP A 22 -4.97 -8.31 1.71
CA ASP A 22 -4.85 -7.62 2.98
C ASP A 22 -3.40 -7.22 3.30
N ALA A 23 -2.46 -7.53 2.39
CA ALA A 23 -1.04 -7.25 2.57
C ALA A 23 -0.33 -7.07 1.23
N ILE A 24 0.74 -6.28 1.25
CA ILE A 24 1.74 -6.21 0.20
C ILE A 24 3.07 -6.69 0.78
N ALA A 25 3.81 -7.48 0.03
CA ALA A 25 5.10 -8.00 0.42
C ALA A 25 6.11 -7.74 -0.69
N VAL A 26 7.34 -7.43 -0.30
CA VAL A 26 8.48 -7.28 -1.18
C VAL A 26 9.62 -8.13 -0.66
N ALA A 27 10.32 -8.81 -1.58
CA ALA A 27 11.55 -9.52 -1.28
C ALA A 27 12.60 -9.13 -2.32
N ILE A 28 13.78 -8.74 -1.86
CA ILE A 28 14.89 -8.27 -2.70
C ILE A 28 16.17 -8.95 -2.24
N ARG A 29 17.04 -9.29 -3.18
CA ARG A 29 18.40 -9.73 -2.90
C ARG A 29 19.28 -8.51 -2.57
N ALA A 30 19.82 -8.48 -1.37
CA ALA A 30 20.84 -7.50 -0.98
C ALA A 30 22.19 -7.80 -1.68
N PRO A 31 23.08 -6.80 -1.82
CA PRO A 31 24.36 -6.97 -2.52
C PRO A 31 25.29 -8.02 -1.90
N ASP A 32 25.12 -8.31 -0.61
CA ASP A 32 25.81 -9.38 0.13
C ASP A 32 25.24 -10.78 -0.15
N GLY A 33 24.18 -10.88 -0.94
CA GLY A 33 23.51 -12.11 -1.32
C GLY A 33 22.36 -12.51 -0.40
N GLU A 34 22.14 -11.81 0.72
CA GLU A 34 21.03 -12.06 1.62
C GLU A 34 19.69 -11.65 1.00
N ILE A 35 18.60 -12.28 1.44
CA ILE A 35 17.25 -11.91 0.99
C ILE A 35 16.62 -11.05 2.07
N VAL A 36 16.48 -9.76 1.78
CA VAL A 36 15.76 -8.83 2.63
C VAL A 36 14.31 -8.80 2.17
N TRP A 37 13.39 -8.98 3.12
CA TRP A 37 11.96 -8.95 2.84
C TRP A 37 11.25 -8.04 3.83
N ALA A 38 10.17 -7.44 3.35
CA ALA A 38 9.27 -6.64 4.15
C ALA A 38 7.85 -6.93 3.70
N ALA A 39 6.94 -7.06 4.67
CA ALA A 39 5.52 -7.19 4.41
C ALA A 39 4.78 -6.14 5.23
N GLU A 40 3.98 -5.34 4.54
CA GLU A 40 3.11 -4.37 5.17
C GLU A 40 1.66 -4.82 5.02
N PRO A 41 0.87 -4.85 6.11
CA PRO A 41 -0.56 -5.02 5.96
C PRO A 41 -1.07 -3.86 5.10
N LEU A 42 -1.85 -4.18 4.07
CA LEU A 42 -2.72 -3.22 3.42
C LEU A 42 -3.84 -2.96 4.40
N THR A 43 -3.51 -2.22 5.46
CA THR A 43 -4.43 -1.89 6.53
C THR A 43 -5.68 -1.35 5.85
N SER A 44 -6.74 -2.14 5.97
CA SER A 44 -8.04 -1.80 5.41
C SER A 44 -8.49 -0.43 5.90
N PHE A 45 -7.84 0.22 6.88
CA PHE A 45 -8.02 1.63 7.27
C PHE A 45 -8.00 2.63 6.12
N LEU A 46 -7.09 2.52 5.15
CA LEU A 46 -7.12 3.40 3.95
C LEU A 46 -8.31 3.11 3.02
N HIS A 47 -8.94 1.93 3.15
CA HIS A 47 -10.16 1.53 2.41
C HIS A 47 -11.46 1.56 3.25
N ARG A 48 -11.37 1.64 4.58
CA ARG A 48 -12.47 1.61 5.54
C ARG A 48 -12.94 3.00 5.91
N SER A 49 -12.11 4.01 5.67
CA SER A 49 -12.57 5.39 5.65
C SER A 49 -13.35 5.66 4.36
N ARG A 50 -14.62 5.27 4.38
CA ARG A 50 -15.69 5.80 3.51
C ARG A 50 -15.69 7.34 3.52
N TYR A 51 -15.13 7.94 4.57
CA TYR A 51 -14.91 9.38 4.73
C TYR A 51 -13.68 9.90 3.97
N ALA A 52 -12.58 9.14 3.82
CA ALA A 52 -11.39 9.57 3.06
C ALA A 52 -11.59 9.51 1.53
N ARG A 53 -12.61 8.79 1.06
CA ARG A 53 -13.08 8.85 -0.34
C ARG A 53 -14.13 9.94 -0.57
N ALA A 54 -14.61 10.61 0.48
CA ALA A 54 -15.51 11.73 0.30
C ALA A 54 -14.69 12.93 -0.20
N PRO A 55 -14.99 13.48 -1.40
CA PRO A 55 -14.23 14.59 -1.98
C PRO A 55 -14.16 15.80 -1.04
N PHE A 56 -15.13 15.96 -0.15
CA PHE A 56 -15.18 17.01 0.87
C PHE A 56 -14.10 16.89 1.95
N VAL A 57 -13.91 15.70 2.53
CA VAL A 57 -12.90 15.50 3.59
C VAL A 57 -11.50 15.59 2.99
N ARG A 58 -11.31 15.04 1.78
CA ARG A 58 -10.06 15.18 1.04
C ARG A 58 -9.73 16.65 0.77
N GLY A 59 -10.70 17.45 0.34
CA GLY A 59 -10.52 18.88 0.12
C GLY A 59 -10.14 19.65 1.40
N LEU A 60 -10.78 19.32 2.53
CA LEU A 60 -10.53 19.98 3.80
C LEU A 60 -9.12 19.68 4.37
N VAL A 61 -8.64 18.45 4.16
CA VAL A 61 -7.28 18.05 4.55
C VAL A 61 -6.23 18.77 3.72
N VAL A 62 -6.41 18.86 2.39
CA VAL A 62 -5.47 19.61 1.53
C VAL A 62 -5.46 21.09 1.88
N LEU A 63 -6.63 21.70 2.14
CA LEU A 63 -6.73 23.08 2.62
C LEU A 63 -5.96 23.29 3.92
N TYR A 64 -6.13 22.39 4.90
CA TYR A 64 -5.43 22.46 6.18
C TYR A 64 -3.92 22.32 6.01
N GLU A 65 -3.45 21.37 5.22
CA GLU A 65 -2.02 21.21 4.92
C GLU A 65 -1.46 22.47 4.25
N THR A 66 -2.15 23.06 3.27
CA THR A 66 -1.70 24.31 2.64
C THR A 66 -1.69 25.52 3.57
N LEU A 67 -2.54 25.55 4.61
CA LEU A 67 -2.64 26.66 5.55
C LEU A 67 -1.61 26.57 6.69
N VAL A 68 -1.22 25.35 7.07
CA VAL A 68 -0.30 25.10 8.21
C VAL A 68 1.13 24.87 7.76
N ILE A 69 1.32 24.25 6.60
CA ILE A 69 2.65 23.96 6.02
C ILE A 69 3.07 25.07 5.04
N GLY A 70 2.10 25.83 4.51
CA GLY A 70 2.36 27.03 3.70
C GLY A 70 2.97 28.17 4.49
#